data_AF-A0A661F7X5-F1
#
_entry.id   AF-A0A661F7X5-F1
#
_cell.length_a   1.000
_cell.length_b   1.000
_cell.length_c   1.000
_cell.angle_alpha   90.00
_cell.angle_beta   90.00
_cell.angle_gamma   90.00
#
_symmetry.space_group_name_H-M   'P 1'
#
loop_
_entity.id
_entity.type
_entity.pdbx_description
1 polymer ?
#
loop_
_entity_poly.entity_id
_entity_poly.type
_entity_poly.pdbx_seq_one_letter_code
_entity_poly.pdbx_strand_id
1 'polypeptide(L)' 'MSDDKKGSKGDGKLLYCSFCGKSQHEVRKLIAGPSVFVCDECVEL' A
#
# COMPACT_ATOMS: atom_id res chain seq x y z
N MET A 1 -13.36 -3.06 16.39
CA MET A 1 -12.01 -3.40 15.92
C MET A 1 -11.85 -2.86 14.50
N SER A 2 -10.98 -1.89 14.34
CA SER A 2 -10.14 -1.65 13.16
C SER A 2 -9.10 -0.66 13.67
N ASP A 3 -7.97 -1.22 14.08
CA ASP A 3 -6.65 -0.60 14.02
C ASP A 3 -6.57 0.29 12.76
N ASP A 4 -6.02 1.51 12.79
CA ASP A 4 -4.61 1.73 13.03
C ASP A 4 -4.33 3.10 13.69
N LYS A 5 -3.57 3.01 14.77
CA LYS A 5 -2.97 4.10 15.51
C LYS A 5 -1.58 4.36 14.90
N LYS A 6 -1.24 5.65 14.69
CA LYS A 6 0.13 6.23 14.70
C LYS A 6 0.85 6.43 13.35
N GLY A 7 1.22 7.69 13.10
CA GLY A 7 2.19 8.07 12.06
C GLY A 7 2.41 9.57 11.92
N SER A 8 2.86 10.25 12.97
CA SER A 8 3.42 11.60 12.85
C SER A 8 4.77 11.57 12.11
N LYS A 9 5.02 12.59 11.27
CA LYS A 9 6.28 12.95 10.57
C LYS A 9 6.58 12.21 9.26
N GLY A 10 6.38 12.93 8.15
CA GLY A 10 6.89 12.59 6.83
C GLY A 10 5.85 12.84 5.75
N ASP A 11 5.85 14.04 5.17
CA ASP A 11 5.08 14.41 3.98
C ASP A 11 5.46 13.53 2.78
N GLY A 12 4.88 12.34 2.72
CA GLY A 12 4.93 11.42 1.59
C GLY A 12 3.69 10.55 1.67
N LYS A 13 2.70 10.83 0.81
CA LYS A 13 1.43 10.10 0.80
C LYS A 13 1.74 8.60 0.68
N LEU A 14 1.45 7.84 1.73
CA LEU A 14 1.58 6.40 1.72
C LEU A 14 0.66 5.86 0.62
N LEU A 15 1.23 5.09 -0.31
CA LEU A 15 0.46 4.41 -1.34
C LEU A 15 0.00 3.06 -0.82
N TYR A 16 -1.22 2.67 -1.18
CA TYR A 16 -1.86 1.44 -0.74
C TYR A 16 -2.30 0.62 -1.96
N CYS A 17 -2.14 -0.70 -1.88
CA CYS A 17 -2.63 -1.61 -2.91
C CYS A 17 -4.16 -1.57 -2.97
N SER A 18 -4.72 -1.36 -4.16
CA SER A 18 -6.17 -1.28 -4.38
C SER A 18 -6.89 -2.63 -4.21
N PHE A 19 -6.15 -3.73 -4.13
CA PHE A 19 -6.71 -5.08 -4.03
C PHE A 19 -6.69 -5.61 -2.60
N CYS A 20 -5.54 -5.53 -1.91
CA CYS A 20 -5.36 -6.08 -0.56
C CYS A 20 -5.31 -5.01 0.55
N GLY A 21 -5.23 -3.72 0.21
CA GLY A 21 -5.16 -2.62 1.18
C GLY A 21 -3.80 -2.40 1.83
N LYS A 22 -2.80 -3.26 1.55
CA LYS A 22 -1.45 -3.14 2.13
C LYS A 22 -0.73 -1.88 1.66
N SER A 23 0.02 -1.25 2.56
CA SER A 23 0.84 -0.08 2.23
C SER A 23 2.12 -0.46 1.48
N GLN A 24 2.73 0.51 0.79
CA GLN A 24 4.03 0.35 0.12
C GLN A 24 5.17 -0.14 1.03
N HIS A 25 5.02 0.00 2.36
CA HIS A 25 6.00 -0.43 3.35
C HIS A 25 5.79 -1.88 3.79
N GLU A 26 4.58 -2.40 3.63
CA GLU A 26 4.22 -3.76 4.02
C GLU A 26 4.49 -4.80 2.92
N VAL A 27 4.62 -4.34 1.67
CA VAL A 27 4.83 -5.20 0.49
C VAL A 27 6.24 -5.06 -0.03
N ARG A 28 6.74 -6.10 -0.70
CA ARG A 28 8.09 -6.08 -1.29
C ARG A 28 8.13 -5.24 -2.55
N LYS A 29 7.05 -5.24 -3.34
CA LYS A 29 6.87 -4.35 -4.50
C LYS A 29 5.46 -3.79 -4.51
N LEU A 30 5.35 -2.48 -4.68
CA LEU A 30 4.10 -1.80 -5.01
C LEU A 30 4.25 -1.12 -6.36
N ILE A 31 3.40 -1.51 -7.31
CA ILE A 31 3.38 -1.02 -8.69
C ILE A 31 2.36 0.12 -8.75
N ALA A 32 2.84 1.32 -9.08
CA ALA A 32 2.01 2.50 -9.28
C ALA A 32 1.61 2.65 -10.76
N GLY A 33 0.33 2.40 -11.06
CA GLY A 33 -0.28 2.72 -12.35
C GLY A 33 -0.94 4.11 -12.34
N PRO A 34 -1.38 4.62 -13.51
CA PRO A 34 -2.03 5.93 -13.62
C PRO A 34 -3.28 6.10 -12.75
N SER A 35 -4.01 5.00 -12.50
CA SER A 35 -5.28 5.01 -11.76
C SER A 35 -5.42 3.85 -10.76
N VAL A 36 -4.39 3.02 -10.60
CA VAL A 36 -4.46 1.81 -9.76
C VAL A 36 -3.09 1.48 -9.17
N PHE A 37 -3.10 0.98 -7.95
CA PHE A 37 -1.89 0.50 -7.27
C PHE A 37 -2.04 -0.98 -6.97
N VAL A 38 -1.03 -1.78 -7.32
CA VAL A 38 -1.07 -3.23 -7.15
C VAL A 38 0.26 -3.74 -6.58
N CYS A 39 0.23 -4.65 -5.60
CA CYS A 39 1.44 -5.25 -5.03
C CYS A 39 1.81 -6.58 -5.71
N ASP A 40 3.05 -7.05 -5.51
CA ASP A 40 3.53 -8.33 -6.06
C ASP A 40 2.66 -9.52 -5.65
N GLU A 41 2.25 -9.56 -4.39
CA GLU A 41 1.38 -10.63 -3.88
C GLU A 41 0.04 -10.72 -4.62
N CYS A 42 -0.52 -9.60 -5.09
CA CYS A 42 -1.78 -9.60 -5.83
C CYS A 42 -1.62 -9.97 -7.31
N VAL A 43 -0.41 -9.94 -7.86
CA VAL A 43 -0.12 -10.28 -9.26
C VAL A 43 0.35 -11.73 -9.40
N GLU A 44 0.98 -12.30 -8.37
CA GLU A 44 1.46 -13.69 -8.35
C GLU A 44 0.42 -14.70 -7.81
N LEU A 45 -0.84 -14.28 -7.64
CA LEU A 45 -1.97 -15.11 -7.22
C LEU A 45 -2.79 -15.64 -8.40
#